data_AF-A0AAU5QK17-F1
#
_entry.id   AF-A0AAU5QK17-F1
#
_cell.length_a   1.000
_cell.length_b   1.000
_cell.length_c   1.000
_cell.angle_alpha   90.00
_cell.angle_beta   90.00
_cell.angle_gamma   90.00
#
_symmetry.space_group_name_H-M   'P 1'
#
loop_
_entity.id
_entity.type
_entity.pdbx_description
1 polymer ?
#
loop_
_entity_poly.entity_id
_entity_poly.type
_entity_poly.pdbx_seq_one_letter_code
_entity_poly.pdbx_strand_id
1 'polypeptide(L)'
;MTVSAARSTETDEATAAFHVALAQIGAETAVGAMALWADVPTDLRAATAGGWLRRAITLVMGQRRRSRDLARAFYRLARALQTGRTVADPYHPEPTHVTLADLRREFAALAGAARPMAPAGGGAATGESGEAPRPAVEDERVLVEELPGLREAEEAIERQAEEELATVLEALGILNLHRKVAEVDDGQPARVADRERAEAHRQAGAQQAAAASRVAMNGARSATWNHMRRDGRALGYVRLSKSGTPCGWCAMLISRGAVYKSRESATFADGDRYHDNCVCYAAPVFNRQQFQGSELMALSREYGALWPKVTKGLSGKAAVSAWRRFIRQKHRAAEAQEAERQSTITAQEA
;
A
#
# COMPACT_ATOMS: atom_id res chain seq x y z
N MET A 1 -21.84 14.51 -13.44
CA MET A 1 -22.02 15.23 -12.17
C MET A 1 -20.64 15.64 -11.68
N THR A 2 -20.47 16.91 -11.32
CA THR A 2 -19.23 17.42 -10.72
C THR A 2 -19.19 16.98 -9.25
N VAL A 3 -18.07 16.42 -8.79
CA VAL A 3 -17.90 16.01 -7.39
C VAL A 3 -17.77 17.28 -6.54
N SER A 4 -18.44 17.33 -5.38
CA SER A 4 -18.33 18.48 -4.49
C SER A 4 -16.91 18.61 -3.90
N ALA A 5 -16.53 19.84 -3.53
CA ALA A 5 -15.25 20.08 -2.86
C ALA A 5 -15.12 19.25 -1.58
N ALA A 6 -16.18 19.19 -0.76
CA ALA A 6 -16.23 18.40 0.47
C ALA A 6 -15.95 16.91 0.23
N ARG A 7 -16.58 16.29 -0.78
CA ARG A 7 -16.31 14.88 -1.11
C ARG A 7 -14.92 14.65 -1.68
N SER A 8 -14.36 15.64 -2.37
CA SER A 8 -12.98 15.58 -2.87
C SER A 8 -11.99 15.60 -1.73
N THR A 9 -12.14 16.52 -0.77
CA THR A 9 -11.34 16.58 0.46
C THR A 9 -11.45 15.28 1.26
N GLU A 10 -12.67 14.78 1.47
CA GLU A 10 -12.88 13.52 2.20
C GLU A 10 -12.23 12.32 1.50
N THR A 11 -12.21 12.30 0.16
CA THR A 11 -11.53 11.24 -0.59
C THR A 11 -10.01 11.30 -0.39
N ASP A 12 -9.43 12.50 -0.31
CA ASP A 12 -8.00 12.69 -0.03
C ASP A 12 -7.67 12.26 1.41
N GLU A 13 -8.50 12.61 2.39
CA GLU A 13 -8.36 12.17 3.78
C GLU A 13 -8.43 10.64 3.91
N ALA A 14 -9.43 10.01 3.29
CA ALA A 14 -9.56 8.55 3.25
C ALA A 14 -8.34 7.90 2.56
N THR A 15 -7.82 8.50 1.49
CA THR A 15 -6.63 8.01 0.78
C THR A 15 -5.39 8.10 1.67
N ALA A 16 -5.23 9.18 2.43
CA ALA A 16 -4.12 9.35 3.36
C ALA A 16 -4.20 8.36 4.54
N ALA A 17 -5.39 8.15 5.10
CA ALA A 17 -5.64 7.19 6.17
C ALA A 17 -5.38 5.74 5.72
N PHE A 18 -5.87 5.38 4.52
CA PHE A 18 -5.63 4.07 3.91
C PHE A 18 -4.14 3.78 3.81
N HIS A 19 -3.35 4.76 3.37
CA HIS A 19 -1.92 4.60 3.26
C HIS A 19 -1.24 4.38 4.61
N VAL A 20 -1.60 5.15 5.64
CA VAL A 20 -1.04 4.99 6.99
C VAL A 20 -1.34 3.59 7.52
N ALA A 21 -2.59 3.13 7.41
CA ALA A 21 -3.00 1.81 7.86
C ALA A 21 -2.27 0.68 7.09
N LEU A 22 -2.11 0.82 5.76
CA LEU A 22 -1.37 -0.15 4.96
C LEU A 22 0.13 -0.19 5.33
N ALA A 23 0.73 0.96 5.61
CA ALA A 23 2.12 1.04 6.06
C ALA A 23 2.31 0.38 7.44
N GLN A 24 1.35 0.56 8.35
CA GLN A 24 1.32 -0.12 9.65
C GLN A 24 1.25 -1.64 9.50
N ILE A 25 0.36 -2.16 8.65
CA ILE A 25 0.29 -3.61 8.37
C ILE A 25 1.64 -4.12 7.82
N GLY A 26 2.26 -3.38 6.90
CA GLY A 26 3.58 -3.72 6.37
C GLY A 26 4.66 -3.77 7.46
N ALA A 27 4.69 -2.80 8.36
CA ALA A 27 5.64 -2.74 9.47
C ALA A 27 5.40 -3.86 10.51
N GLU A 28 4.14 -4.07 10.92
CA GLU A 28 3.75 -5.17 11.81
C GLU A 28 4.16 -6.53 11.24
N THR A 29 3.98 -6.72 9.93
CA THR A 29 4.37 -7.96 9.24
C THR A 29 5.88 -8.16 9.29
N ALA A 30 6.67 -7.11 9.01
CA ALA A 30 8.13 -7.18 9.07
C ALA A 30 8.63 -7.53 10.49
N VAL A 31 8.08 -6.86 11.51
CA VAL A 31 8.41 -7.13 12.93
C VAL A 31 8.05 -8.56 13.31
N GLY A 32 6.83 -9.02 12.98
CA GLY A 32 6.40 -10.38 13.27
C GLY A 32 7.23 -11.44 12.53
N ALA A 33 7.60 -11.19 11.27
CA ALA A 33 8.46 -12.10 10.50
C ALA A 33 9.87 -12.18 11.07
N MET A 34 10.44 -11.07 11.56
CA MET A 34 11.74 -11.06 12.25
C MET A 34 11.66 -11.79 13.59
N ALA A 35 10.57 -11.62 14.35
CA ALA A 35 10.37 -12.33 15.61
C ALA A 35 10.31 -13.85 15.41
N LEU A 36 9.55 -14.32 14.41
CA LEU A 36 9.50 -15.75 14.06
C LEU A 36 10.87 -16.28 13.61
N TRP A 37 11.66 -15.46 12.91
CA TRP A 37 12.99 -15.84 12.46
C TRP A 37 14.00 -15.94 13.59
N ALA A 38 13.83 -15.19 14.68
CA ALA A 38 14.72 -15.28 15.84
C ALA A 38 14.74 -16.69 16.48
N ASP A 39 13.69 -17.48 16.27
CA ASP A 39 13.60 -18.87 16.73
C ASP A 39 14.35 -19.87 15.81
N VAL A 40 14.83 -19.43 14.65
CA VAL A 40 15.54 -20.30 13.69
C VAL A 40 17.01 -20.39 14.11
N PRO A 41 17.53 -21.58 14.45
CA PRO A 41 18.93 -21.70 14.83
C PRO A 41 19.84 -21.64 13.59
N THR A 42 21.07 -21.18 13.78
CA THR A 42 22.09 -21.11 12.71
C THR A 42 22.53 -22.48 12.20
N ASP A 43 22.31 -23.54 12.97
CA ASP A 43 22.57 -24.95 12.59
C ASP A 43 21.44 -25.59 11.76
N LEU A 44 20.34 -24.86 11.50
CA LEU A 44 19.28 -25.20 10.54
C LEU A 44 18.67 -26.61 10.71
N ARG A 45 18.34 -27.01 11.94
CA ARG A 45 17.62 -28.28 12.18
C ARG A 45 16.33 -28.34 11.36
N ALA A 46 16.17 -29.40 10.57
CA ALA A 46 15.08 -29.55 9.60
C ALA A 46 13.67 -29.37 10.21
N ALA A 47 13.44 -29.88 11.42
CA ALA A 47 12.16 -29.72 12.13
C ALA A 47 11.84 -28.24 12.44
N THR A 48 12.85 -27.44 12.78
CA THR A 48 12.69 -26.01 13.05
C THR A 48 12.43 -25.22 11.77
N ALA A 49 13.10 -25.57 10.67
CA ALA A 49 12.88 -24.95 9.36
C ALA A 49 11.43 -25.15 8.86
N GLY A 50 10.90 -26.38 8.90
CA GLY A 50 9.52 -26.66 8.51
C GLY A 50 8.47 -26.08 9.47
N GLY A 51 8.80 -25.97 10.77
CA GLY A 51 7.96 -25.28 11.75
C GLY A 51 7.88 -23.77 11.51
N TRP A 52 9.02 -23.13 11.24
CA TRP A 52 9.12 -21.71 10.93
C TRP A 52 8.32 -21.35 9.68
N LEU A 53 8.52 -22.06 8.57
CA LEU A 53 7.90 -21.73 7.29
C LEU A 53 6.36 -21.72 7.41
N ARG A 54 5.77 -22.73 8.06
CA ARG A 54 4.31 -22.78 8.30
C ARG A 54 3.82 -21.60 9.12
N ARG A 55 4.52 -21.23 10.21
CA ARG A 55 4.13 -20.08 11.04
C ARG A 55 4.25 -18.76 10.27
N ALA A 56 5.32 -18.61 9.48
CA ALA A 56 5.55 -17.43 8.67
C ALA A 56 4.49 -17.26 7.56
N ILE A 57 4.12 -18.34 6.87
CA ILE A 57 3.03 -18.33 5.88
C ILE A 57 1.71 -17.90 6.54
N THR A 58 1.34 -18.51 7.67
CA THR A 58 0.11 -18.14 8.40
C THR A 58 0.08 -16.67 8.81
N LEU A 59 1.19 -16.15 9.36
CA LEU A 59 1.32 -14.74 9.73
C LEU A 59 1.10 -13.82 8.53
N VAL A 60 1.84 -14.06 7.44
CA VAL A 60 1.85 -13.18 6.27
C VAL A 60 0.52 -13.25 5.52
N MET A 61 -0.08 -14.43 5.35
CA MET A 61 -1.40 -14.56 4.72
C MET A 61 -2.51 -13.93 5.55
N GLY A 62 -2.40 -13.96 6.89
CA GLY A 62 -3.29 -13.19 7.78
C GLY A 62 -3.18 -11.69 7.56
N GLN A 63 -1.96 -11.15 7.50
CA GLN A 63 -1.72 -9.72 7.26
C GLN A 63 -2.10 -9.29 5.83
N ARG A 64 -1.91 -10.19 4.86
CA ARG A 64 -2.36 -10.00 3.47
C ARG A 64 -3.88 -9.86 3.39
N ARG A 65 -4.63 -10.72 4.08
CA ARG A 65 -6.09 -10.62 4.21
C ARG A 65 -6.49 -9.27 4.80
N ARG A 66 -5.91 -8.86 5.93
CA ARG A 66 -6.17 -7.53 6.54
C ARG A 66 -5.93 -6.39 5.54
N SER A 67 -4.84 -6.45 4.77
CA SER A 67 -4.52 -5.45 3.74
C SER A 67 -5.57 -5.44 2.61
N ARG A 68 -6.02 -6.61 2.17
CA ARG A 68 -7.04 -6.78 1.13
C ARG A 68 -8.39 -6.22 1.57
N ASP A 69 -8.81 -6.51 2.80
CA ASP A 69 -10.07 -6.05 3.40
C ASP A 69 -10.06 -4.52 3.54
N LEU A 70 -8.96 -3.97 4.06
CA LEU A 70 -8.73 -2.52 4.15
C LEU A 70 -8.87 -1.83 2.79
N ALA A 71 -8.26 -2.39 1.73
CA ALA A 71 -8.35 -1.84 0.39
C ALA A 71 -9.75 -1.92 -0.22
N ARG A 72 -10.51 -3.00 0.06
CA ARG A 72 -11.91 -3.14 -0.36
C ARG A 72 -12.78 -2.06 0.28
N ALA A 73 -12.72 -1.90 1.60
CA ALA A 73 -13.47 -0.86 2.30
C ALA A 73 -13.10 0.56 1.81
N PHE A 74 -11.79 0.83 1.64
CA PHE A 74 -11.33 2.08 1.07
C PHE A 74 -11.88 2.32 -0.35
N TYR A 75 -11.80 1.31 -1.23
CA TYR A 75 -12.29 1.42 -2.60
C TYR A 75 -13.79 1.72 -2.63
N ARG A 76 -14.58 1.03 -1.80
CA ARG A 76 -16.03 1.24 -1.68
C ARG A 76 -16.36 2.67 -1.24
N LEU A 77 -15.67 3.19 -0.23
CA LEU A 77 -15.85 4.56 0.24
C LEU A 77 -15.42 5.60 -0.81
N ALA A 78 -14.20 5.49 -1.34
CA ALA A 78 -13.66 6.42 -2.31
C ALA A 78 -14.52 6.49 -3.58
N ARG A 79 -15.02 5.33 -4.04
CA ARG A 79 -15.93 5.26 -5.19
C ARG A 79 -17.27 5.95 -4.91
N ALA A 80 -17.84 5.75 -3.72
CA ALA A 80 -19.09 6.39 -3.33
C ALA A 80 -18.95 7.92 -3.28
N LEU A 81 -17.87 8.42 -2.69
CA LEU A 81 -17.57 9.85 -2.63
C LEU A 81 -17.40 10.47 -4.03
N GLN A 82 -16.70 9.77 -4.92
CA GLN A 82 -16.37 10.29 -6.24
C GLN A 82 -17.45 10.06 -7.31
N THR A 83 -18.35 9.11 -7.12
CA THR A 83 -19.32 8.71 -8.16
C THR A 83 -20.77 8.63 -7.71
N GLY A 84 -21.04 8.74 -6.41
CA GLY A 84 -22.37 8.52 -5.82
C GLY A 84 -22.82 7.06 -5.83
N ARG A 85 -21.94 6.13 -6.22
CA ARG A 85 -22.18 4.68 -6.25
C ARG A 85 -21.01 3.94 -5.66
N THR A 86 -21.26 2.76 -5.10
CA THR A 86 -20.21 1.90 -4.55
C THR A 86 -20.25 0.52 -5.19
N VAL A 87 -19.33 -0.35 -4.79
CA VAL A 87 -19.29 -1.75 -5.26
C VAL A 87 -19.67 -2.70 -4.13
N ALA A 88 -20.22 -3.84 -4.53
CA ALA A 88 -20.53 -4.95 -3.63
C ALA A 88 -19.26 -5.51 -2.98
N ASP A 89 -19.39 -6.01 -1.75
CA ASP A 89 -18.39 -6.95 -1.23
C ASP A 89 -18.55 -8.26 -2.00
N PRO A 90 -17.51 -8.79 -2.67
CA PRO A 90 -17.59 -10.04 -3.42
C PRO A 90 -18.04 -11.26 -2.59
N TYR A 91 -17.96 -11.20 -1.25
CA TYR A 91 -18.40 -12.27 -0.36
C TYR A 91 -19.75 -11.99 0.31
N HIS A 92 -20.20 -10.74 0.29
CA HIS A 92 -21.47 -10.28 0.87
C HIS A 92 -22.12 -9.26 -0.08
N PRO A 93 -22.71 -9.72 -1.20
CA PRO A 93 -23.20 -8.82 -2.26
C PRO A 93 -24.50 -8.07 -1.90
N GLU A 94 -25.19 -8.49 -0.84
CA GLU A 94 -26.31 -7.76 -0.24
C GLU A 94 -25.78 -6.67 0.71
N PRO A 95 -26.44 -5.50 0.87
CA PRO A 95 -27.68 -5.01 0.25
C PRO A 95 -27.48 -4.22 -1.07
N THR A 96 -28.57 -3.97 -1.80
CA THR A 96 -28.55 -3.15 -3.04
C THR A 96 -28.21 -1.67 -2.81
N HIS A 97 -28.40 -1.19 -1.59
CA HIS A 97 -28.09 0.18 -1.19
C HIS A 97 -27.42 0.18 0.17
N VAL A 98 -26.42 1.04 0.33
CA VAL A 98 -25.79 1.36 1.61
C VAL A 98 -25.79 2.88 1.79
N THR A 99 -25.41 3.37 2.96
CA THR A 99 -25.23 4.81 3.19
C THR A 99 -23.74 5.18 3.17
N LEU A 100 -23.41 6.47 2.96
CA LEU A 100 -22.04 6.94 3.16
C LEU A 100 -21.58 6.72 4.62
N ALA A 101 -22.50 6.81 5.59
CA ALA A 101 -22.19 6.55 6.99
C ALA A 101 -21.76 5.09 7.22
N ASP A 102 -22.39 4.11 6.55
CA ASP A 102 -21.99 2.70 6.60
C ASP A 102 -20.57 2.51 6.07
N LEU A 103 -20.28 3.06 4.89
CA LEU A 103 -18.97 2.94 4.23
C LEU A 103 -17.85 3.60 5.04
N ARG A 104 -18.13 4.75 5.68
CA ARG A 104 -17.19 5.41 6.60
C ARG A 104 -16.88 4.54 7.80
N ARG A 105 -17.91 3.91 8.42
CA ARG A 105 -17.72 3.03 9.57
C ARG A 105 -16.94 1.77 9.20
N GLU A 106 -17.26 1.16 8.06
CA GLU A 106 -16.54 0.00 7.50
C GLU A 106 -15.05 0.31 7.32
N PHE A 107 -14.73 1.42 6.63
CA PHE A 107 -13.35 1.83 6.42
C PHE A 107 -12.63 2.20 7.71
N ALA A 108 -13.25 2.99 8.60
CA ALA A 108 -12.65 3.41 9.86
C ALA A 108 -12.29 2.22 10.77
N ALA A 109 -13.15 1.20 10.83
CA ALA A 109 -12.91 -0.01 11.61
C ALA A 109 -11.65 -0.77 11.15
N LEU A 110 -11.36 -0.77 9.85
CA LEU A 110 -10.19 -1.45 9.29
C LEU A 110 -8.94 -0.57 9.25
N ALA A 111 -9.10 0.74 9.10
CA ALA A 111 -8.00 1.70 9.08
C ALA A 111 -7.40 1.99 10.47
N GLY A 112 -8.01 1.46 11.55
CA GLY A 112 -7.60 1.76 12.92
C GLY A 112 -7.89 3.22 13.33
N ALA A 113 -8.72 3.93 12.57
CA ALA A 113 -9.18 5.26 12.91
C ALA A 113 -10.28 5.14 13.96
N ALA A 114 -10.03 5.62 15.17
CA ALA A 114 -11.05 5.72 16.21
C ALA A 114 -12.27 6.49 15.67
N ARG A 115 -13.43 5.83 15.74
CA ARG A 115 -14.86 6.25 15.64
C ARG A 115 -15.21 7.54 14.84
N PRO A 116 -16.30 7.55 14.04
CA PRO A 116 -16.69 8.74 13.26
C PRO A 116 -16.88 9.97 14.14
N MET A 117 -16.36 11.10 13.67
CA MET A 117 -16.63 12.44 14.18
C MET A 117 -18.16 12.63 14.24
N ALA A 118 -18.70 12.76 15.45
CA ALA A 118 -20.08 13.15 15.64
C ALA A 118 -20.31 14.55 15.04
N PRO A 119 -21.50 14.87 14.50
CA PRO A 119 -21.81 16.24 14.12
C PRO A 119 -21.75 17.13 15.36
N ALA A 120 -21.04 18.25 15.25
CA ALA A 120 -21.00 19.28 16.28
C ALA A 120 -22.43 19.79 16.55
N GLY A 121 -22.89 19.69 17.79
CA GLY A 121 -24.14 20.31 18.22
C GLY A 121 -24.66 19.74 19.53
N GLY A 122 -24.53 20.51 20.61
CA GLY A 122 -25.11 20.14 21.90
C GLY A 122 -24.71 21.03 23.06
N GLY A 123 -24.66 22.35 22.85
CA GLY A 123 -24.71 23.30 23.96
C GLY A 123 -26.12 23.28 24.55
N ALA A 124 -26.20 23.03 25.85
CA ALA A 124 -27.44 23.08 26.61
C ALA A 124 -28.04 24.49 26.55
N ALA A 125 -29.30 24.59 26.11
CA ALA A 125 -30.18 25.71 26.43
C ALA A 125 -31.63 25.20 26.47
N THR A 126 -32.31 25.62 27.52
CA THR A 126 -33.63 25.26 28.00
C THR A 126 -34.77 25.83 27.16
N GLY A 127 -35.86 25.08 27.03
CA GLY A 127 -37.25 25.57 27.03
C GLY A 127 -37.78 26.20 25.74
N GLU A 128 -38.70 25.48 25.07
CA GLU A 128 -40.07 25.87 24.72
C GLU A 128 -40.54 25.26 23.39
N SER A 129 -41.83 24.92 23.39
CA SER A 129 -42.60 24.17 22.40
C SER A 129 -42.56 24.72 20.97
N GLY A 130 -42.40 23.84 19.98
CA GLY A 130 -42.74 24.14 18.57
C GLY A 130 -42.05 23.21 17.57
N GLU A 131 -42.85 22.64 16.67
CA GLU A 131 -42.47 21.87 15.48
C GLU A 131 -41.88 20.46 15.73
N ALA A 132 -42.54 19.43 15.18
CA ALA A 132 -41.97 18.10 15.05
C ALA A 132 -40.65 18.19 14.27
N PRO A 133 -39.56 17.51 14.69
CA PRO A 133 -38.31 17.52 13.95
C PRO A 133 -38.57 17.00 12.53
N ARG A 134 -38.23 17.82 11.52
CA ARG A 134 -38.05 17.32 10.15
C ARG A 134 -37.13 16.09 10.22
N PRO A 135 -37.43 15.00 9.50
CA PRO A 135 -36.58 13.82 9.55
C PRO A 135 -35.14 14.24 9.22
N ALA A 136 -34.22 13.82 10.09
CA ALA A 136 -32.79 13.94 9.84
C ALA A 136 -32.52 13.48 8.41
N VAL A 137 -31.78 14.32 7.66
CA VAL A 137 -31.34 14.11 6.28
C VAL A 137 -31.20 12.61 6.01
N GLU A 138 -32.02 12.05 5.12
CA GLU A 138 -31.87 10.65 4.68
C GLU A 138 -30.39 10.43 4.37
N ASP A 139 -29.72 9.62 5.20
CA ASP A 139 -28.32 9.30 5.01
C ASP A 139 -28.16 8.83 3.55
N GLU A 140 -27.38 9.59 2.76
CA GLU A 140 -27.41 9.53 1.31
C GLU A 140 -27.30 8.08 0.81
N ARG A 141 -28.39 7.56 0.24
CA ARG A 141 -28.45 6.18 -0.27
C ARG A 141 -27.51 6.04 -1.47
N VAL A 142 -26.49 5.21 -1.31
CA VAL A 142 -25.49 4.86 -2.32
C VAL A 142 -25.86 3.52 -2.94
N LEU A 143 -26.06 3.50 -4.27
CA LEU A 143 -26.31 2.28 -5.03
C LEU A 143 -25.06 1.38 -5.04
N VAL A 144 -25.26 0.10 -4.73
CA VAL A 144 -24.22 -0.94 -4.79
C VAL A 144 -24.24 -1.60 -6.17
N GLU A 145 -23.09 -1.59 -6.85
CA GLU A 145 -22.89 -2.22 -8.15
C GLU A 145 -22.01 -3.46 -8.03
N GLU A 146 -22.38 -4.55 -8.72
CA GLU A 146 -21.53 -5.73 -8.80
C GLU A 146 -20.45 -5.57 -9.89
N LEU A 147 -19.25 -6.09 -9.61
CA LEU A 147 -18.18 -6.19 -10.59
C LEU A 147 -18.06 -7.65 -11.07
N PRO A 148 -18.39 -7.96 -12.33
CA PRO A 148 -18.36 -9.33 -12.83
C PRO A 148 -16.98 -9.99 -12.69
N GLY A 149 -16.95 -11.22 -12.18
CA GLY A 149 -15.71 -12.00 -12.06
C GLY A 149 -14.71 -11.44 -11.04
N LEU A 150 -15.15 -10.60 -10.10
CA LEU A 150 -14.29 -10.00 -9.08
C LEU A 150 -13.81 -11.05 -8.07
N ARG A 151 -14.75 -11.86 -7.57
CA ARG A 151 -14.49 -12.88 -6.55
C ARG A 151 -13.54 -13.96 -7.07
N GLU A 152 -13.84 -14.55 -8.22
CA GLU A 152 -13.05 -15.64 -8.81
C GLU A 152 -11.61 -15.21 -9.07
N ALA A 153 -11.43 -13.95 -9.49
CA ALA A 153 -10.11 -13.40 -9.71
C ALA A 153 -9.37 -13.05 -8.43
N GLU A 154 -10.08 -12.55 -7.41
CA GLU A 154 -9.49 -12.35 -6.08
C GLU A 154 -9.03 -13.69 -5.52
N GLU A 155 -9.86 -14.73 -5.54
CA GLU A 155 -9.50 -16.08 -5.09
C GLU A 155 -8.31 -16.65 -5.88
N ALA A 156 -8.22 -16.42 -7.19
CA ALA A 156 -7.07 -16.83 -7.99
C ALA A 156 -5.77 -16.08 -7.60
N ILE A 157 -5.86 -14.77 -7.37
CA ILE A 157 -4.74 -13.95 -6.90
C ILE A 157 -4.25 -14.44 -5.54
N GLU A 158 -5.17 -14.78 -4.63
CA GLU A 158 -4.80 -15.22 -3.28
C GLU A 158 -4.14 -16.60 -3.27
N ARG A 159 -4.60 -17.55 -4.12
CA ARG A 159 -3.91 -18.83 -4.30
C ARG A 159 -2.49 -18.64 -4.83
N GLN A 160 -2.33 -17.83 -5.88
CA GLN A 160 -1.02 -17.52 -6.44
C GLN A 160 -0.08 -16.84 -5.43
N ALA A 161 -0.63 -15.96 -4.59
CA ALA A 161 0.16 -15.27 -3.56
C ALA A 161 0.67 -16.22 -2.48
N GLU A 162 -0.09 -17.24 -2.09
CA GLU A 162 0.34 -18.26 -1.14
C GLU A 162 1.46 -19.15 -1.70
N GLU A 163 1.33 -19.58 -2.96
CA GLU A 163 2.36 -20.34 -3.68
C GLU A 163 3.66 -19.53 -3.84
N GLU A 164 3.55 -18.25 -4.24
CA GLU A 164 4.69 -17.32 -4.32
C GLU A 164 5.36 -17.19 -2.95
N LEU A 165 4.56 -16.97 -1.89
CA LEU A 165 5.06 -16.74 -0.54
C LEU A 165 5.87 -17.92 -0.02
N ALA A 166 5.35 -19.15 -0.17
CA ALA A 166 6.06 -20.35 0.25
C ALA A 166 7.44 -20.45 -0.43
N THR A 167 7.46 -20.27 -1.75
CA THR A 167 8.69 -20.29 -2.56
C THR A 167 9.68 -19.20 -2.13
N VAL A 168 9.20 -17.97 -1.93
CA VAL A 168 10.04 -16.82 -1.60
C VAL A 168 10.59 -16.91 -0.17
N LEU A 169 9.78 -17.31 0.81
CA LEU A 169 10.23 -17.44 2.20
C LEU A 169 11.25 -18.59 2.35
N GLU A 170 11.04 -19.71 1.68
CA GLU A 170 12.02 -20.80 1.67
C GLU A 170 13.35 -20.34 1.05
N ALA A 171 13.28 -19.67 -0.10
CA ALA A 171 14.45 -19.18 -0.81
C ALA A 171 15.23 -18.09 -0.06
N LEU A 172 14.53 -17.11 0.53
CA LEU A 172 15.16 -15.96 1.21
C LEU A 172 15.46 -16.19 2.69
N GLY A 173 14.77 -17.15 3.32
CA GLY A 173 14.99 -17.57 4.70
C GLY A 173 15.98 -18.72 4.77
N ILE A 174 15.48 -19.95 4.86
CA ILE A 174 16.27 -21.14 5.19
C ILE A 174 17.37 -21.43 4.15
N LEU A 175 17.03 -21.45 2.86
CA LEU A 175 18.01 -21.77 1.81
C LEU A 175 19.10 -20.69 1.69
N ASN A 176 18.73 -19.43 1.90
CA ASN A 176 19.67 -18.31 1.96
C ASN A 176 20.61 -18.43 3.16
N LEU A 177 20.07 -18.73 4.35
CA LEU A 177 20.89 -18.94 5.54
C LEU A 177 21.84 -20.12 5.35
N HIS A 178 21.36 -21.23 4.81
CA HIS A 178 22.17 -22.42 4.56
C HIS A 178 23.37 -22.10 3.67
N ARG A 179 23.13 -21.42 2.54
CA ARG A 179 24.19 -20.99 1.62
C ARG A 179 25.20 -20.09 2.34
N LYS A 180 24.74 -19.09 3.10
CA LYS A 180 25.61 -18.13 3.78
C LYS A 180 26.43 -18.77 4.90
N VAL A 181 25.87 -19.71 5.65
CA VAL A 181 26.60 -20.43 6.71
C VAL A 181 27.63 -21.38 6.12
N ALA A 182 27.35 -21.99 4.97
CA ALA A 182 28.32 -22.85 4.27
C ALA A 182 29.55 -22.09 3.72
N GLU A 183 29.48 -20.75 3.60
CA GLU A 183 30.60 -19.90 3.21
C GLU A 183 31.51 -19.51 4.40
N VAL A 184 31.11 -19.82 5.64
CA VAL A 184 31.89 -19.50 6.84
C VAL A 184 33.07 -20.46 6.96
N ASP A 185 34.29 -19.91 7.11
CA ASP A 185 35.49 -20.71 7.34
C ASP A 185 35.48 -21.25 8.78
N ASP A 186 35.49 -22.58 8.93
CA ASP A 186 35.58 -23.25 10.24
C ASP A 186 37.04 -23.41 10.73
N GLY A 187 38.04 -23.10 9.90
CA GLY A 187 39.45 -23.08 10.27
C GLY A 187 39.88 -21.82 11.03
N GLN A 188 39.06 -20.77 11.00
CA GLN A 188 39.32 -19.51 11.71
C GLN A 188 38.94 -19.61 13.22
N PRO A 189 39.34 -18.65 14.06
CA PRO A 189 38.98 -18.66 15.47
C PRO A 189 37.47 -18.73 15.69
N ALA A 190 36.99 -19.60 16.59
CA ALA A 190 35.56 -19.86 16.82
C ALA A 190 34.71 -18.59 17.02
N ARG A 191 35.24 -17.59 17.76
CA ARG A 191 34.58 -16.29 17.95
C ARG A 191 34.30 -15.52 16.65
N VAL A 192 35.16 -15.66 15.65
CA VAL A 192 35.00 -15.02 14.34
C VAL A 192 33.94 -15.75 13.53
N ALA A 193 34.06 -17.08 13.43
CA ALA A 193 33.08 -17.93 12.75
C ALA A 193 31.65 -17.76 13.32
N ASP A 194 31.50 -17.66 14.65
CA ASP A 194 30.20 -17.42 15.30
C ASP A 194 29.62 -16.04 14.97
N ARG A 195 30.46 -15.01 14.86
CA ARG A 195 30.01 -13.67 14.45
C ARG A 195 29.54 -13.66 13.00
N GLU A 196 30.23 -14.35 12.12
CA GLU A 196 29.86 -14.47 10.70
C GLU A 196 28.56 -15.25 10.53
N ARG A 197 28.39 -16.38 11.25
CA ARG A 197 27.12 -17.12 11.30
C ARG A 197 25.96 -16.24 11.80
N ALA A 198 26.20 -15.43 12.84
CA ALA A 198 25.20 -14.50 13.34
C ALA A 198 24.86 -13.38 12.34
N GLU A 199 25.83 -12.88 11.58
CA GLU A 199 25.58 -11.91 10.51
C GLU A 199 24.81 -12.53 9.34
N ALA A 200 25.18 -13.74 8.91
CA ALA A 200 24.44 -14.50 7.91
C ALA A 200 22.97 -14.68 8.31
N HIS A 201 22.73 -15.03 9.58
CA HIS A 201 21.41 -15.14 10.17
C HIS A 201 20.64 -13.82 10.14
N ARG A 202 21.26 -12.71 10.55
CA ARG A 202 20.64 -11.37 10.50
C ARG A 202 20.25 -10.97 9.07
N GLN A 203 21.15 -11.18 8.11
CA GLN A 203 20.90 -10.83 6.71
C GLN A 203 19.76 -11.65 6.09
N ALA A 204 19.73 -12.97 6.33
CA ALA A 204 18.63 -13.82 5.87
C ALA A 204 17.29 -13.42 6.51
N GLY A 205 17.31 -13.13 7.81
CA GLY A 205 16.16 -12.62 8.55
C GLY A 205 15.62 -11.30 7.99
N ALA A 206 16.49 -10.35 7.69
CA ALA A 206 16.11 -9.07 7.09
C ALA A 206 15.52 -9.24 5.69
N GLN A 207 16.10 -10.11 4.85
CA GLN A 207 15.62 -10.33 3.48
C GLN A 207 14.25 -11.01 3.44
N GLN A 208 14.05 -12.08 4.22
CA GLN A 208 12.75 -12.74 4.27
C GLN A 208 11.67 -11.80 4.86
N ALA A 209 12.00 -11.00 5.89
CA ALA A 209 11.04 -10.09 6.51
C ALA A 209 10.61 -8.97 5.54
N ALA A 210 11.53 -8.49 4.70
CA ALA A 210 11.23 -7.53 3.66
C ALA A 210 10.28 -8.10 2.59
N ALA A 211 10.44 -9.37 2.22
CA ALA A 211 9.54 -10.08 1.33
C ALA A 211 8.18 -10.38 1.96
N ALA A 212 8.15 -10.79 3.23
CA ALA A 212 6.94 -10.99 4.02
C ALA A 212 6.08 -9.71 4.05
N SER A 213 6.70 -8.58 4.38
CA SER A 213 6.04 -7.26 4.36
C SER A 213 5.48 -6.92 2.98
N ARG A 214 6.25 -7.14 1.91
CA ARG A 214 5.78 -6.94 0.53
C ARG A 214 4.55 -7.77 0.21
N VAL A 215 4.56 -9.08 0.50
CA VAL A 215 3.44 -9.97 0.19
C VAL A 215 2.18 -9.60 0.96
N ALA A 216 2.31 -9.20 2.23
CA ALA A 216 1.20 -8.69 3.02
C ALA A 216 0.60 -7.42 2.37
N MET A 217 1.42 -6.40 2.12
CA MET A 217 0.96 -5.15 1.50
C MET A 217 0.39 -5.37 0.08
N ASN A 218 0.88 -6.38 -0.62
CA ASN A 218 0.37 -6.75 -1.93
C ASN A 218 -1.10 -7.17 -1.91
N GLY A 219 -1.68 -7.56 -0.78
CA GLY A 219 -3.12 -7.84 -0.67
C GLY A 219 -3.97 -6.60 -0.97
N ALA A 220 -3.57 -5.45 -0.41
CA ALA A 220 -4.22 -4.17 -0.69
C ALA A 220 -4.00 -3.72 -2.14
N ARG A 221 -2.76 -3.81 -2.60
CA ARG A 221 -2.36 -3.39 -3.95
C ARG A 221 -3.09 -4.22 -5.01
N SER A 222 -3.24 -5.52 -4.76
CA SER A 222 -3.93 -6.42 -5.67
C SER A 222 -5.43 -6.22 -5.67
N ALA A 223 -6.04 -6.02 -4.51
CA ALA A 223 -7.46 -5.65 -4.43
C ALA A 223 -7.76 -4.40 -5.25
N THR A 224 -7.03 -3.29 -5.02
CA THR A 224 -7.29 -2.03 -5.72
C THR A 224 -7.24 -2.19 -7.24
N TRP A 225 -6.19 -2.82 -7.79
CA TRP A 225 -6.11 -2.98 -9.24
C TRP A 225 -7.16 -3.97 -9.77
N ASN A 226 -7.48 -5.04 -9.03
CA ASN A 226 -8.47 -6.05 -9.43
C ASN A 226 -9.88 -5.44 -9.57
N HIS A 227 -10.24 -4.53 -8.65
CA HIS A 227 -11.48 -3.74 -8.71
C HIS A 227 -11.44 -2.78 -9.90
N MET A 228 -10.38 -1.97 -9.98
CA MET A 228 -10.19 -0.97 -11.02
C MET A 228 -10.30 -1.52 -12.44
N ARG A 229 -9.71 -2.69 -12.69
CA ARG A 229 -9.73 -3.33 -14.02
C ARG A 229 -11.14 -3.72 -14.47
N ARG A 230 -12.06 -3.93 -13.53
CA ARG A 230 -13.44 -4.36 -13.77
C ARG A 230 -14.46 -3.25 -13.66
N ASP A 231 -14.09 -2.15 -13.01
CA ASP A 231 -14.99 -1.05 -12.74
C ASP A 231 -14.98 -0.04 -13.90
N GLY A 232 -16.03 -0.07 -14.71
CA GLY A 232 -16.20 0.86 -15.83
C GLY A 232 -16.21 2.34 -15.42
N ARG A 233 -16.57 2.66 -14.17
CA ARG A 233 -16.61 4.05 -13.67
C ARG A 233 -15.24 4.63 -13.39
N ALA A 234 -14.30 3.79 -13.05
CA ALA A 234 -13.04 4.22 -12.51
C ALA A 234 -12.06 4.44 -13.68
N LEU A 235 -11.35 5.56 -13.77
CA LEU A 235 -10.46 5.91 -14.90
C LEU A 235 -9.16 5.09 -14.94
N GLY A 236 -8.67 4.68 -13.78
CA GLY A 236 -7.42 3.97 -13.60
C GLY A 236 -7.00 4.04 -12.14
N TYR A 237 -5.76 3.66 -11.84
CA TYR A 237 -5.13 3.93 -10.56
C TYR A 237 -3.85 4.74 -10.75
N VAL A 238 -3.43 5.42 -9.71
CA VAL A 238 -2.14 6.09 -9.63
C VAL A 238 -1.30 5.41 -8.55
N ARG A 239 0.01 5.29 -8.77
CA ARG A 239 0.94 4.90 -7.72
C ARG A 239 1.27 6.14 -6.89
N LEU A 240 1.23 6.03 -5.57
CA LEU A 240 1.53 7.12 -4.66
C LEU A 240 2.67 6.74 -3.69
N SER A 241 3.42 7.75 -3.26
CA SER A 241 4.42 7.64 -2.21
C SER A 241 4.31 8.84 -1.28
N LYS A 242 4.02 8.60 0.00
CA LYS A 242 3.97 9.67 1.02
C LYS A 242 5.33 9.95 1.66
N SER A 243 6.36 9.15 1.38
CA SER A 243 7.72 9.47 1.85
C SER A 243 8.31 10.70 1.16
N GLY A 244 7.72 11.17 0.05
CA GLY A 244 8.29 12.23 -0.80
C GLY A 244 9.55 11.82 -1.58
N THR A 245 10.20 10.73 -1.18
CA THR A 245 11.47 10.22 -1.72
C THR A 245 11.35 8.79 -2.25
N PRO A 246 10.43 8.49 -3.19
CA PRO A 246 10.29 7.14 -3.75
C PRO A 246 11.54 6.72 -4.51
N CYS A 247 11.95 5.45 -4.41
CA CYS A 247 13.07 4.95 -5.21
C CYS A 247 12.85 5.19 -6.71
N GLY A 248 13.92 5.27 -7.51
CA GLY A 248 13.80 5.61 -8.93
C GLY A 248 12.87 4.71 -9.75
N TRP A 249 12.68 3.44 -9.34
CA TRP A 249 11.70 2.55 -9.98
C TRP A 249 10.26 2.96 -9.63
N CYS A 250 9.97 3.18 -8.35
CA CYS A 250 8.67 3.69 -7.90
C CYS A 250 8.35 5.06 -8.51
N ALA A 251 9.31 5.97 -8.54
CA ALA A 251 9.16 7.28 -9.18
C ALA A 251 8.77 7.16 -10.66
N MET A 252 9.29 6.16 -11.38
CA MET A 252 8.88 5.87 -12.76
C MET A 252 7.44 5.38 -12.83
N LEU A 253 7.03 4.48 -11.93
CA LEU A 253 5.64 4.01 -11.92
C LEU A 253 4.66 5.13 -11.53
N ILE A 254 5.07 6.03 -10.63
CA ILE A 254 4.34 7.24 -10.24
C ILE A 254 4.21 8.22 -11.41
N SER A 255 5.23 8.35 -12.27
CA SER A 255 5.22 9.28 -13.42
C SER A 255 4.20 8.91 -14.51
N ARG A 256 3.66 7.70 -14.49
CA ARG A 256 2.66 7.24 -15.48
C ARG A 256 1.28 7.87 -15.28
N GLY A 257 1.00 8.45 -14.12
CA GLY A 257 -0.29 9.08 -13.83
C GLY A 257 -1.45 8.08 -13.73
N ALA A 258 -2.66 8.58 -13.91
CA ALA A 258 -3.92 7.83 -13.77
C ALA A 258 -4.25 6.87 -14.94
N VAL A 259 -3.24 6.29 -15.61
CA VAL A 259 -3.42 5.49 -16.84
C VAL A 259 -3.08 4.03 -16.59
N TYR A 260 -4.09 3.22 -16.27
CA TYR A 260 -4.04 1.77 -16.37
C TYR A 260 -5.45 1.26 -16.67
N LYS A 261 -5.87 1.39 -17.93
CA LYS A 261 -7.22 1.02 -18.36
C LYS A 261 -7.30 0.00 -19.50
N SER A 262 -6.19 -0.31 -20.17
CA SER A 262 -6.16 -1.41 -21.13
C SER A 262 -5.25 -2.53 -20.67
N ARG A 263 -5.63 -3.76 -21.02
CA ARG A 263 -4.80 -4.97 -20.86
C ARG A 263 -3.42 -4.74 -21.49
N GLU A 264 -3.34 -4.02 -22.62
CA GLU A 264 -2.10 -3.61 -23.29
C GLU A 264 -1.30 -2.49 -22.57
N SER A 265 -1.96 -1.50 -21.92
CA SER A 265 -1.25 -0.51 -21.09
C SER A 265 -0.74 -1.10 -19.77
N ALA A 266 -1.43 -2.17 -19.32
CA ALA A 266 -1.09 -3.00 -18.18
C ALA A 266 -0.22 -4.21 -18.57
N THR A 267 0.12 -4.40 -19.86
CA THR A 267 1.16 -5.37 -20.26
C THR A 267 2.53 -4.79 -19.99
N PHE A 268 2.81 -4.60 -18.71
CA PHE A 268 4.06 -5.08 -18.16
C PHE A 268 3.64 -6.12 -17.12
N ALA A 269 3.95 -7.40 -17.38
CA ALA A 269 3.91 -8.44 -16.34
C ALA A 269 4.75 -8.07 -15.09
N ASP A 270 5.52 -6.97 -15.18
CA ASP A 270 6.42 -6.43 -14.17
C ASP A 270 5.91 -5.09 -13.55
N GLY A 271 4.82 -4.49 -14.03
CA GLY A 271 4.30 -3.19 -13.56
C GLY A 271 3.64 -3.23 -12.17
N ASP A 272 3.33 -4.44 -11.69
CA ASP A 272 2.83 -4.76 -10.35
C ASP A 272 3.88 -5.42 -9.46
N ARG A 273 5.14 -5.54 -9.92
CA ARG A 273 6.23 -6.00 -9.05
C ARG A 273 6.65 -4.85 -8.14
N TYR A 274 5.95 -4.76 -7.02
CA TYR A 274 6.50 -4.13 -5.83
C TYR A 274 7.77 -4.88 -5.45
N HIS A 275 8.83 -4.16 -5.12
CA HIS A 275 10.04 -4.77 -4.59
C HIS A 275 9.95 -4.86 -3.07
N ASP A 276 10.84 -5.66 -2.47
CA ASP A 276 10.96 -5.72 -1.02
C ASP A 276 11.32 -4.34 -0.45
N ASN A 277 10.82 -4.01 0.74
CA ASN A 277 10.91 -2.66 1.36
C ASN A 277 10.20 -1.54 0.58
N CYS A 278 9.35 -1.85 -0.40
CA CYS A 278 8.55 -0.84 -1.09
C CYS A 278 7.36 -0.40 -0.22
N VAL A 279 7.24 0.90 0.02
CA VAL A 279 6.10 1.50 0.76
C VAL A 279 5.06 2.15 -0.16
N CYS A 280 5.22 2.05 -1.48
CA CYS A 280 4.25 2.64 -2.42
C CYS A 280 2.93 1.85 -2.44
N TYR A 281 1.85 2.53 -2.83
CA TYR A 281 0.52 1.93 -2.92
C TYR A 281 -0.20 2.38 -4.21
N ALA A 282 -1.35 1.77 -4.46
CA ALA A 282 -2.24 2.13 -5.57
C ALA A 282 -3.46 2.87 -5.02
N ALA A 283 -3.79 4.04 -5.58
CA ALA A 283 -5.01 4.76 -5.28
C ALA A 283 -5.91 4.83 -6.53
N PRO A 284 -7.21 4.54 -6.41
CA PRO A 284 -8.14 4.61 -7.53
C PRO A 284 -8.41 6.07 -7.93
N VAL A 285 -8.53 6.30 -9.24
CA VAL A 285 -8.91 7.60 -9.82
C VAL A 285 -10.20 7.41 -10.60
N PHE A 286 -11.25 8.13 -10.23
CA PHE A 286 -12.59 7.99 -10.83
C PHE A 286 -12.93 9.09 -11.82
N ASN A 287 -12.28 10.24 -11.74
CA ASN A 287 -12.49 11.34 -12.67
C ASN A 287 -11.22 12.21 -12.80
N ARG A 288 -11.16 13.05 -13.84
CA ARG A 288 -9.99 13.90 -14.11
C ARG A 288 -9.83 15.00 -13.06
N GLN A 289 -10.92 15.50 -12.49
CA GLN A 289 -10.88 16.55 -11.46
C GLN A 289 -10.16 16.07 -10.21
N GLN A 290 -10.44 14.84 -9.76
CA GLN A 290 -9.72 14.18 -8.66
C GLN A 290 -8.21 14.15 -8.93
N PHE A 291 -7.79 13.70 -10.12
CA PHE A 291 -6.37 13.60 -10.46
C PHE A 291 -5.66 14.96 -10.55
N GLN A 292 -6.34 15.98 -11.05
CA GLN A 292 -5.75 17.32 -11.21
C GLN A 292 -5.78 18.14 -9.92
N GLY A 293 -6.81 17.99 -9.10
CA GLY A 293 -7.04 18.80 -7.91
C GLY A 293 -6.46 18.24 -6.61
N SER A 294 -6.14 16.95 -6.54
CA SER A 294 -5.57 16.35 -5.32
C SER A 294 -4.08 16.67 -5.17
N GLU A 295 -3.70 17.19 -4.01
CA GLU A 295 -2.30 17.40 -3.62
C GLU A 295 -1.56 16.08 -3.42
N LEU A 296 -2.27 15.01 -3.03
CA LEU A 296 -1.67 13.67 -2.93
C LEU A 296 -1.14 13.19 -4.28
N MET A 297 -1.70 13.67 -5.39
CA MET A 297 -1.32 13.30 -6.75
C MET A 297 -0.36 14.30 -7.41
N ALA A 298 0.05 15.37 -6.71
CA ALA A 298 0.94 16.38 -7.25
C ALA A 298 2.29 15.80 -7.72
N LEU A 299 2.88 14.89 -6.93
CA LEU A 299 4.13 14.21 -7.29
C LEU A 299 4.01 13.39 -8.57
N SER A 300 2.84 12.78 -8.80
CA SER A 300 2.58 12.03 -10.03
C SER A 300 2.56 12.95 -11.25
N ARG A 301 1.92 14.13 -11.13
CA ARG A 301 1.90 15.15 -12.19
C ARG A 301 3.29 15.72 -12.44
N GLU A 302 4.04 16.04 -11.38
CA GLU A 302 5.43 16.52 -11.49
C GLU A 302 6.30 15.51 -12.22
N TYR A 303 6.30 14.26 -11.78
CA TYR A 303 7.11 13.22 -12.39
C TYR A 303 6.67 12.91 -13.82
N GLY A 304 5.37 12.94 -14.10
CA GLY A 304 4.84 12.80 -15.45
C GLY A 304 5.34 13.90 -16.39
N ALA A 305 5.50 15.14 -15.91
CA ALA A 305 6.07 16.23 -16.69
C ALA A 305 7.60 16.13 -16.87
N LEU A 306 8.29 15.51 -15.91
CA LEU A 306 9.75 15.33 -15.94
C LEU A 306 10.19 14.13 -16.78
N TRP A 307 9.44 13.03 -16.75
CA TRP A 307 9.77 11.79 -17.45
C TRP A 307 10.16 12.00 -18.93
N PRO A 308 9.34 12.65 -19.79
CA PRO A 308 9.69 12.84 -21.20
C PRO A 308 10.91 13.76 -21.40
N LYS A 309 11.19 14.66 -20.46
CA LYS A 309 12.36 15.55 -20.51
C LYS A 309 13.64 14.77 -20.19
N VAL A 310 13.62 13.98 -19.11
CA VAL A 310 14.76 13.19 -18.63
C VAL A 310 15.08 12.03 -19.56
N THR A 311 14.07 11.47 -20.22
CA THR A 311 14.21 10.29 -21.10
C THR A 311 14.25 10.64 -22.59
N LYS A 312 14.36 11.93 -22.95
CA LYS A 312 14.39 12.39 -24.34
C LYS A 312 15.47 11.65 -25.14
N GLY A 313 15.08 11.01 -26.23
CA GLY A 313 15.98 10.24 -27.10
C GLY A 313 16.44 8.89 -26.52
N LEU A 314 15.92 8.47 -25.36
CA LEU A 314 16.22 7.20 -24.72
C LEU A 314 15.00 6.27 -24.75
N SER A 315 15.24 4.96 -24.72
CA SER A 315 14.20 3.95 -24.62
C SER A 315 14.65 2.77 -23.73
N GLY A 316 13.71 1.91 -23.37
CA GLY A 316 13.96 0.68 -22.61
C GLY A 316 14.81 0.89 -21.35
N LYS A 317 15.85 0.06 -21.18
CA LYS A 317 16.75 0.11 -20.02
C LYS A 317 17.53 1.42 -19.90
N ALA A 318 17.83 2.08 -21.02
CA ALA A 318 18.57 3.35 -21.02
C ALA A 318 17.73 4.48 -20.42
N ALA A 319 16.45 4.57 -20.80
CA ALA A 319 15.51 5.54 -20.24
C ALA A 319 15.32 5.34 -18.72
N VAL A 320 15.09 4.10 -18.29
CA VAL A 320 14.95 3.76 -16.86
C VAL A 320 16.22 4.09 -16.08
N SER A 321 17.40 3.80 -16.63
CA SER A 321 18.68 4.12 -15.98
C SER A 321 18.89 5.63 -15.83
N ALA A 322 18.59 6.41 -16.87
CA ALA A 322 18.66 7.88 -16.81
C ALA A 322 17.72 8.45 -15.75
N TRP A 323 16.47 7.98 -15.73
CA TRP A 323 15.49 8.35 -14.72
C TRP A 323 15.94 8.01 -13.30
N ARG A 324 16.45 6.80 -13.06
CA ARG A 324 16.96 6.39 -11.74
C ARG A 324 18.12 7.27 -11.27
N ARG A 325 19.00 7.72 -12.19
CA ARG A 325 20.08 8.67 -11.86
C ARG A 325 19.52 10.04 -11.48
N PHE A 326 18.58 10.55 -12.28
CA PHE A 326 17.91 11.83 -12.02
C PHE A 326 17.23 11.86 -10.65
N ILE A 327 16.43 10.83 -10.32
CA ILE A 327 15.74 10.75 -9.02
C ILE A 327 16.73 10.71 -7.86
N ARG A 328 17.82 9.91 -7.96
CA ARG A 328 18.86 9.89 -6.92
C ARG A 328 19.52 11.26 -6.72
N GLN A 329 19.76 12.00 -7.80
CA GLN A 329 20.32 13.35 -7.71
C GLN A 329 19.32 14.32 -7.08
N LYS A 330 18.04 14.28 -7.49
CA LYS A 330 16.96 15.10 -6.90
C LYS A 330 16.82 14.86 -5.40
N HIS A 331 16.89 13.60 -4.95
CA HIS A 331 16.81 13.27 -3.53
C HIS A 331 18.00 13.83 -2.74
N ARG A 332 19.23 13.62 -3.20
CA ARG A 332 20.42 14.17 -2.54
C ARG A 332 20.38 15.70 -2.46
N ALA A 333 19.87 16.35 -3.50
CA ALA A 333 19.71 17.81 -3.49
C ALA A 333 18.65 18.26 -2.47
N ALA A 334 17.52 17.56 -2.37
CA ALA A 334 16.49 17.84 -1.38
C ALA A 334 16.98 17.60 0.06
N GLU A 335 17.72 16.52 0.30
CA GLU A 335 18.35 16.22 1.59
C GLU A 335 19.35 17.30 2.01
N ALA A 336 20.19 17.76 1.07
CA ALA A 336 21.15 18.84 1.33
C ALA A 336 20.45 20.16 1.68
N GLN A 337 19.39 20.51 0.94
CA GLN A 337 18.59 21.72 1.21
C GLN A 337 17.89 21.68 2.57
N GLU A 338 17.35 20.52 2.96
CA GLU A 338 16.72 20.35 4.27
C GLU A 338 17.75 20.44 5.41
N ALA A 339 18.94 19.84 5.24
CA ALA A 339 20.02 19.95 6.22
C ALA A 339 20.49 21.41 6.41
N GLU A 340 20.62 22.16 5.31
CA GLU A 340 20.96 23.60 5.35
C GLU A 340 19.87 24.40 6.08
N ARG A 341 18.59 24.15 5.77
CA ARG A 341 17.46 24.80 6.44
C ARG A 341 17.45 24.52 7.94
N GLN A 342 17.65 23.27 8.35
CA GLN A 342 17.71 22.89 9.77
C GLN A 342 18.87 23.57 10.48
N SER A 343 20.06 23.60 9.86
CA SER A 343 21.21 24.30 10.43
C SER A 343 20.98 25.80 10.61
N THR A 344 20.22 26.42 9.70
CA THR A 344 19.87 27.85 9.76
C THR A 344 18.88 28.12 10.89
N ILE A 345 17.89 27.24 11.09
CA ILE A 345 16.93 27.34 12.19
C ILE A 345 17.65 27.20 13.54
N THR A 346 18.50 26.18 13.68
CA THR A 346 19.27 25.97 14.92
C THR A 346 20.22 27.13 15.23
N ALA A 347 20.79 27.78 14.21
CA ALA A 347 21.63 28.97 14.39
C ALA A 347 20.84 30.26 14.72
N GLN A 348 19.54 30.31 14.43
CA GLN A 348 18.65 31.43 14.80
C GLN A 348 18.04 31.27 16.19
N GLU A 349 18.01 30.04 16.73
CA GLU A 349 17.50 29.72 18.07
C GLU A 349 18.60 29.70 19.17
N ALA A 350 19.87 29.88 18.80
CA ALA A 350 21.04 29.91 19.69
C ALA A 350 21.54 31.33 19.96
#